data_AF-A0A5B7J9M2-F1
#
_entry.id   AF-A0A5B7J9M2-F1
#
_cell.length_a   1.000
_cell.length_b   1.000
_cell.length_c   1.000
_cell.angle_alpha   90.00
_cell.angle_beta   90.00
_cell.angle_gamma   90.00
#
_symmetry.space_group_name_H-M   'P 1'
#
loop_
_entity.id
_entity.type
_entity.pdbx_description
1 polymer ?
#
loop_
_entity_poly.entity_id
_entity_poly.type
_entity_poly.pdbx_seq_one_letter_code
_entity_poly.pdbx_strand_id
1 'polypeptide(L)'
;MAKTVIKQVQDSTQEFDQEVEEVIRLGRYSEWGRRPMKVKMRSQVAVEENIARKGKLANDVDHKEIWIKRDMNLEEREKEKVLRSEAKKKKKK
;
A
#
# COMPACT_ATOMS: atom_id res chain seq x y z
N MET A 1 10.06 -5.17 -8.57
CA MET A 1 9.70 -3.83 -8.05
C MET A 1 8.72 -3.94 -6.89
N ALA A 2 7.44 -4.30 -7.06
CA ALA A 2 6.49 -4.39 -5.93
C ALA A 2 7.00 -5.27 -4.77
N LYS A 3 7.56 -6.45 -5.09
CA LYS A 3 8.15 -7.33 -4.08
C LYS A 3 9.33 -6.72 -3.33
N THR A 4 10.17 -5.97 -4.04
CA THR A 4 11.34 -5.28 -3.49
C THR A 4 10.93 -4.19 -2.50
N VAL A 5 9.94 -3.38 -2.88
CA VAL A 5 9.40 -2.31 -2.03
C VAL A 5 8.80 -2.87 -0.76
N ILE A 6 8.02 -3.95 -0.86
CA ILE A 6 7.37 -4.52 0.31
C ILE A 6 8.41 -5.21 1.23
N LYS A 7 9.44 -5.85 0.65
CA LYS A 7 10.57 -6.38 1.43
C LYS A 7 11.28 -5.29 2.25
N GLN A 8 11.39 -4.07 1.74
CA GLN A 8 11.94 -2.93 2.50
C GLN A 8 10.99 -2.47 3.63
N VAL A 9 9.68 -2.64 3.49
CA VAL A 9 8.70 -2.29 4.54
C VAL A 9 8.72 -3.31 5.70
N GLN A 10 8.97 -4.58 5.40
CA GLN A 10 8.90 -5.70 6.35
C GLN A 10 10.22 -6.07 7.04
N ASP A 11 11.33 -5.35 6.80
CA ASP A 11 12.64 -5.60 7.41
C ASP A 11 13.11 -7.06 7.27
N SER A 12 13.12 -7.64 6.06
CA SER A 12 13.82 -8.90 5.67
C SER A 12 13.62 -10.20 6.49
N THR A 13 12.91 -10.17 7.62
CA THR A 13 12.82 -11.29 8.58
C THR A 13 11.63 -12.20 8.29
N GLN A 14 10.64 -11.66 7.57
CA GLN A 14 9.41 -12.35 7.18
C GLN A 14 9.55 -12.84 5.74
N GLU A 15 9.26 -14.11 5.47
CA GLU A 15 9.29 -14.70 4.13
C GLU A 15 8.14 -14.15 3.27
N PHE A 16 8.28 -12.90 2.83
CA PHE A 16 7.29 -12.18 2.03
C PHE A 16 6.90 -12.92 0.75
N ASP A 17 7.83 -13.67 0.15
CA ASP A 17 7.54 -14.49 -1.03
C ASP A 17 6.52 -15.60 -0.77
N GLN A 18 6.37 -16.07 0.48
CA GLN A 18 5.28 -16.99 0.86
C GLN A 18 3.95 -16.26 1.07
N GLU A 19 3.99 -14.98 1.40
CA GLU A 19 2.83 -14.20 1.82
C GLU A 19 2.16 -13.48 0.65
N VAL A 20 2.90 -13.22 -0.44
CA VAL A 20 2.33 -12.76 -1.71
C VAL A 20 1.73 -13.92 -2.48
N GLU A 21 0.44 -13.82 -2.72
CA GLU A 21 -0.28 -14.75 -3.58
C GLU A 21 -0.13 -14.34 -5.05
N GLU A 22 -0.42 -13.07 -5.37
CA GLU A 22 -0.46 -12.59 -6.75
C GLU A 22 0.03 -11.14 -6.87
N VAL A 23 0.64 -10.81 -8.01
CA VAL A 23 1.00 -9.44 -8.38
C VAL A 23 0.52 -9.16 -9.80
N ILE A 24 -0.40 -8.22 -9.95
CA ILE A 24 -1.04 -7.87 -11.21
C ILE A 24 -0.74 -6.40 -11.54
N ARG A 25 -0.34 -6.08 -12.77
CA ARG A 25 -0.22 -4.69 -13.24
C ARG A 25 -1.58 -4.22 -13.73
N LEU A 26 -2.06 -3.09 -13.22
CA LEU A 26 -3.33 -2.48 -13.64
C LEU A 26 -3.12 -1.59 -14.87
N GLY A 27 -4.08 -1.61 -15.81
CA GLY A 27 -4.09 -0.76 -17.00
C GLY A 27 -3.35 -1.32 -18.23
N ARG A 28 -3.45 -0.61 -19.35
CA ARG A 28 -2.98 -1.05 -20.69
C ARG A 28 -1.46 -0.99 -20.87
N TYR A 29 -0.95 -1.94 -21.67
CA TYR A 29 0.35 -1.96 -22.38
C TYR A 29 1.01 -0.58 -22.64
N SER A 30 2.23 -0.26 -22.22
CA SER A 30 2.97 0.96 -22.53
C SER A 30 4.43 0.74 -22.15
N GLU A 31 5.36 0.94 -23.08
CA GLU A 31 6.77 0.54 -22.94
C GLU A 31 7.55 1.33 -21.89
N TRP A 32 7.11 2.56 -21.59
CA TRP A 32 7.75 3.45 -20.61
C TRP A 32 6.80 3.92 -19.51
N GLY A 33 5.56 3.44 -19.53
CA GLY A 33 4.53 3.85 -18.58
C GLY A 33 4.66 3.11 -17.26
N ARG A 34 4.88 3.84 -16.16
CA ARG A 34 4.74 3.29 -14.81
C ARG A 34 3.26 2.94 -14.58
N ARG A 35 2.99 1.68 -14.24
CA ARG A 35 1.64 1.21 -13.94
C ARG A 35 1.47 0.85 -12.48
N PRO A 36 0.29 1.15 -11.90
CA PRO A 36 -0.05 0.66 -10.58
C PRO A 36 0.04 -0.87 -10.56
N MET A 37 0.64 -1.41 -9.50
CA MET A 37 0.66 -2.85 -9.25
C MET A 37 -0.32 -3.15 -8.11
N LYS A 38 -1.22 -4.10 -8.33
CA LYS A 38 -2.09 -4.68 -7.30
C LYS A 38 -1.41 -5.94 -6.78
N VAL A 39 -1.17 -5.99 -5.48
CA VAL A 39 -0.58 -7.14 -4.80
C VAL A 39 -1.64 -7.78 -3.93
N LYS A 40 -1.91 -9.06 -4.14
CA LYS A 40 -2.77 -9.87 -3.30
C LYS A 40 -1.90 -10.63 -2.32
N MET A 41 -2.15 -10.44 -1.03
CA MET A 41 -1.47 -11.15 0.05
C MET A 41 -2.40 -12.23 0.62
N ARG A 42 -1.82 -13.32 1.11
CA ARG A 42 -2.56 -14.42 1.73
C ARG A 42 -3.13 -14.05 3.09
N SER A 43 -2.36 -13.30 3.88
CA SER A 43 -2.72 -12.90 5.23
C SER A 43 -3.23 -11.45 5.25
N GLN A 44 -4.39 -11.24 5.88
CA GLN A 44 -4.92 -9.90 6.13
C GLN A 44 -4.04 -9.11 7.10
N VAL A 45 -3.43 -9.79 8.08
CA VAL A 45 -2.54 -9.18 9.07
C VAL A 45 -1.32 -8.56 8.37
N ALA A 46 -0.78 -9.25 7.37
CA ALA A 46 0.35 -8.77 6.58
C ALA A 46 0.05 -7.48 5.83
N VAL A 47 -1.17 -7.36 5.30
CA VAL A 47 -1.62 -6.13 4.63
C VAL A 47 -1.68 -4.97 5.62
N GLU A 48 -2.14 -5.23 6.85
CA GLU A 48 -2.19 -4.22 7.92
C GLU A 48 -0.82 -3.77 8.37
N GLU A 49 0.08 -4.70 8.61
CA GLU A 49 1.45 -4.39 9.00
C GLU A 49 2.16 -3.57 7.93
N ASN A 50 2.00 -3.91 6.65
CA ASN A 50 2.57 -3.15 5.55
C ASN A 50 2.00 -1.74 5.44
N ILE A 51 0.70 -1.55 5.66
CA ILE A 51 0.08 -0.22 5.66
C ILE A 51 0.54 0.61 6.86
N ALA A 52 0.67 0.00 8.04
CA ALA A 52 1.12 0.68 9.24
C ALA A 52 2.59 1.10 9.12
N ARG A 53 3.43 0.23 8.54
CA ARG A 53 4.87 0.46 8.37
C ARG A 53 5.24 1.23 7.11
N LYS A 54 4.27 1.57 6.23
CA LYS A 54 4.52 2.32 4.99
C LYS A 54 5.26 3.65 5.19
N GLY A 55 5.14 4.25 6.39
CA GLY A 55 5.86 5.48 6.72
C GLY A 55 7.38 5.35 6.62
N LYS A 56 7.94 4.14 6.75
CA LYS A 56 9.36 3.87 6.55
C LYS A 56 9.84 4.20 5.14
N LEU A 57 8.97 4.03 4.13
CA LEU A 57 9.29 4.37 2.74
C LEU A 57 9.46 5.89 2.51
N ALA A 58 8.91 6.73 3.38
CA ALA A 58 9.05 8.18 3.23
C ALA A 58 10.50 8.67 3.40
N ASN A 59 11.33 7.89 4.08
CA ASN A 59 12.73 8.21 4.33
C ASN A 59 13.65 7.75 3.18
N ASP A 60 13.18 6.86 2.31
CA ASP A 60 13.98 6.30 1.21
C ASP A 60 13.82 7.16 -0.05
N VAL A 61 14.94 7.68 -0.57
CA VAL A 61 14.97 8.65 -1.68
C VAL A 61 14.45 8.04 -2.98
N ASP A 62 14.70 6.74 -3.20
CA ASP A 62 14.30 6.02 -4.42
C ASP A 62 12.82 5.64 -4.42
N HIS A 63 12.16 5.70 -3.26
CA HIS A 63 10.79 5.23 -3.06
C HIS A 63 9.78 6.34 -2.74
N LYS A 64 10.19 7.62 -2.81
CA LYS A 64 9.33 8.80 -2.56
C LYS A 64 8.08 8.87 -3.44
N GLU A 65 8.14 8.30 -4.64
CA GLU A 65 7.04 8.31 -5.61
C GLU A 65 6.09 7.11 -5.48
N ILE A 66 6.33 6.22 -4.50
CA ILE A 66 5.53 5.00 -4.34
C ILE A 66 4.46 5.20 -3.27
N TRP A 67 3.20 4.98 -3.67
CA TRP A 67 2.07 4.98 -2.74
C TRP A 67 1.55 3.57 -2.51
N ILE A 68 1.51 3.15 -1.23
CA ILE A 68 0.83 1.94 -0.79
C ILE A 68 -0.55 2.32 -0.25
N LYS A 69 -1.59 1.75 -0.83
CA LYS A 69 -2.98 1.95 -0.43
C LYS A 69 -3.72 0.62 -0.36
N ARG A 70 -4.60 0.47 0.62
CA ARG A 70 -5.56 -0.63 0.69
C ARG A 70 -6.57 -0.50 -0.45
N ASP A 71 -6.80 -1.60 -1.15
CA ASP A 71 -7.93 -1.73 -2.07
C ASP A 71 -9.20 -1.89 -1.23
N MET A 72 -10.15 -0.97 -1.38
CA MET A 72 -11.40 -0.93 -0.61
C MET A 72 -12.55 -0.77 -1.58
N ASN A 73 -13.73 -1.23 -1.18
CA ASN A 73 -14.93 -0.99 -1.97
C ASN A 73 -15.31 0.50 -1.93
N LEU A 74 -16.26 0.91 -2.79
CA LEU A 74 -16.69 2.31 -2.87
C LEU A 74 -17.31 2.81 -1.56
N GLU A 75 -18.14 2.00 -0.90
CA GLU A 75 -18.82 2.35 0.35
C GLU A 75 -17.84 2.54 1.51
N GLU A 76 -16.90 1.61 1.69
CA GLU A 76 -15.82 1.68 2.68
C GLU A 76 -14.95 2.91 2.48
N ARG A 77 -14.64 3.24 1.22
CA ARG A 77 -13.85 4.42 0.86
C ARG A 77 -14.57 5.72 1.22
N GLU A 78 -15.89 5.80 1.02
CA GLU A 78 -16.67 6.98 1.42
C GLU A 78 -16.75 7.09 2.95
N LYS A 79 -16.98 5.98 3.66
CA LYS A 79 -16.96 5.94 5.13
C LYS A 79 -15.61 6.41 5.70
N GLU A 80 -14.49 5.93 5.15
CA GLU A 80 -13.14 6.34 5.57
C GLU A 80 -12.92 7.86 5.38
N LYS A 81 -13.35 8.43 4.24
CA LYS A 81 -13.23 9.87 3.97
C LYS A 81 -14.03 10.70 4.98
N VAL A 82 -15.26 10.30 5.27
CA VAL A 82 -16.13 10.98 6.23
C VAL A 82 -15.46 11.00 7.60
N LEU A 83 -15.04 9.84 8.12
CA LEU A 83 -14.35 9.70 9.40
C LEU A 83 -13.09 10.58 9.46
N ARG A 84 -12.27 10.56 8.41
CA ARG A 84 -11.04 11.37 8.33
C ARG A 84 -11.35 12.87 8.36
N SER A 85 -12.40 13.31 7.67
CA SER A 85 -12.80 14.72 7.63
C SER A 85 -13.32 15.19 8.99
N GLU A 86 -14.07 14.35 9.69
CA GLU A 86 -14.59 14.63 11.03
C GLU A 86 -13.45 14.72 12.05
N ALA A 87 -12.52 13.76 12.04
CA ALA A 87 -11.34 13.77 12.93
C ALA A 87 -10.48 15.03 12.71
N LYS A 88 -10.28 15.46 11.46
CA LYS A 88 -9.55 16.70 11.14
C LYS A 88 -10.26 17.95 11.65
N LYS A 89 -11.60 18.00 11.60
CA LYS A 89 -12.38 19.12 12.15
C LYS A 89 -12.25 19.18 13.67
N LYS A 90 -12.32 18.02 14.35
CA LYS A 90 -12.16 17.92 15.82
C LYS A 90 -10.77 18.34 16.30
N LYS A 91 -9.70 18.06 15.55
CA LYS A 91 -8.32 18.48 15.88
C LYS A 91 -8.03 19.97 15.66
N LYS A 92 -8.87 20.67 14.89
CA LYS A 92 -8.72 22.11 14.59
C LYS A 92 -9.52 23.03 15.51
N LYS A 93 -10.41 22.47 16.33
CA LYS A 93 -11.04 23.16 17.46
C LYS A 93 -10.17 22.96 18.70
#